data_AF-A0A9P7G376-F1
#
_entry.id   AF-A0A9P7G376-F1
#
_cell.length_a   1.000
_cell.length_b   1.000
_cell.length_c   1.000
_cell.angle_alpha   90.00
_cell.angle_beta   90.00
_cell.angle_gamma   90.00
#
_symmetry.space_group_name_H-M   'P 1'
#
loop_
_entity.id
_entity.type
_entity.pdbx_description
1 polymer ?
#
loop_
_entity_poly.entity_id
_entity_poly.type
_entity_poly.pdbx_seq_one_letter_code
_entity_poly.pdbx_strand_id
1 'polypeptide(L)'
;MLKARDKLTPETAKRKQRQPYTIEFILKLREQMNLQDPFDAAVFACLVTLFYSASRVGEFTTRRCDHFNPAEQVSKVNLRRDQDRNGRK
;
A
#
# COMPACT_ATOMS: atom_id res chain seq x y z
N MET A 1 2.09 18.98 -23.65
CA MET A 1 3.37 18.24 -23.63
C MET A 1 3.25 16.70 -23.73
N LEU A 2 2.07 16.07 -23.81
CA LEU A 2 1.98 14.59 -23.90
C LEU A 2 2.09 13.99 -25.33
N LYS A 3 1.53 14.65 -26.36
CA LYS A 3 1.41 14.08 -27.72
C LYS A 3 2.74 13.70 -28.38
N ALA A 4 3.81 14.45 -28.13
CA ALA A 4 5.12 14.17 -28.71
C ALA A 4 5.74 12.89 -28.14
N ARG A 5 5.53 12.61 -26.84
CA ARG A 5 6.07 11.44 -26.16
C ARG A 5 5.45 10.16 -26.70
N ASP A 6 4.14 10.15 -26.93
CA ASP A 6 3.43 8.98 -27.45
C ASP A 6 3.83 8.64 -28.89
N LYS A 7 4.22 9.66 -29.69
CA LYS A 7 4.69 9.50 -31.07
C LYS A 7 6.15 9.03 -31.16
N LEU A 8 6.99 9.43 -30.21
CA LEU A 8 8.42 9.08 -30.15
C LEU A 8 8.70 7.78 -29.37
N THR A 9 7.75 7.31 -28.56
CA THR A 9 7.95 6.06 -27.79
C THR A 9 7.83 4.86 -28.74
N PRO A 10 8.88 4.03 -28.87
CA PRO A 10 8.82 2.84 -29.73
C PRO A 10 7.74 1.88 -29.21
N GLU A 11 7.06 1.18 -30.12
CA GLU A 11 5.97 0.25 -29.77
C GLU A 11 6.42 -0.82 -28.77
N THR A 12 7.69 -1.24 -28.84
CA THR A 12 8.29 -2.20 -27.91
C THR A 12 8.38 -1.70 -26.47
N ALA A 13 8.40 -0.38 -26.25
CA ALA A 13 8.46 0.23 -24.92
C ALA A 13 7.07 0.61 -24.39
N LYS A 14 6.01 0.51 -25.20
CA LYS A 14 4.64 0.80 -24.75
C LYS A 14 4.15 -0.34 -23.86
N ARG A 15 3.82 0.00 -22.62
CA ARG A 15 3.23 -0.94 -21.65
C ARG A 15 1.73 -0.72 -21.60
N LYS A 16 0.96 -1.80 -21.50
CA LYS A 16 -0.49 -1.73 -21.26
C LYS A 16 -0.74 -1.01 -19.92
N GLN A 17 -1.83 -0.25 -19.88
CA GLN A 17 -2.29 0.37 -18.64
C GLN A 17 -2.52 -0.72 -17.59
N ARG A 18 -1.99 -0.50 -16.38
CA ARG A 18 -2.18 -1.43 -15.27
C ARG A 18 -3.60 -1.33 -14.76
N GLN A 19 -4.25 -2.47 -14.53
CA GLN A 19 -5.54 -2.52 -13.87
C GLN A 19 -5.37 -2.04 -12.42
N PRO A 20 -6.32 -1.25 -11.88
CA PRO A 20 -6.29 -0.84 -10.49
C PRO A 20 -6.48 -2.06 -9.58
N TYR A 21 -5.86 -2.02 -8.40
CA TYR A 21 -6.23 -2.93 -7.33
C TYR A 21 -7.62 -2.55 -6.82
N THR A 22 -8.42 -3.54 -6.51
CA THR A 22 -9.79 -3.39 -6.03
C THR A 22 -9.99 -4.17 -4.74
N ILE A 23 -11.07 -3.87 -4.03
CA ILE A 23 -11.40 -4.51 -2.76
C ILE A 23 -11.60 -6.01 -2.96
N GLU A 24 -12.17 -6.43 -4.08
CA GLU A 24 -12.39 -7.84 -4.41
C GLU A 24 -11.08 -8.64 -4.48
N PHE A 25 -9.98 -8.03 -4.96
CA PHE A 25 -8.67 -8.68 -4.94
C PHE A 25 -8.19 -8.91 -3.50
N ILE A 26 -8.39 -7.93 -2.61
CA ILE A 26 -7.99 -8.03 -1.21
C ILE A 26 -8.81 -9.10 -0.49
N LEU A 27 -10.11 -9.19 -0.76
CA LEU A 27 -10.99 -10.22 -0.19
C LEU A 27 -10.59 -11.62 -0.66
N LYS A 28 -10.31 -11.81 -1.96
CA LYS A 28 -9.82 -13.09 -2.48
C LYS A 28 -8.48 -13.49 -1.86
N LEU A 29 -7.56 -12.54 -1.66
CA LEU A 29 -6.30 -12.81 -0.96
C LEU A 29 -6.56 -13.24 0.50
N ARG A 30 -7.48 -12.54 1.17
CA ARG A 30 -7.84 -12.84 2.56
C ARG A 30 -8.36 -14.26 2.76
N GLU A 31 -9.14 -14.79 1.82
CA GLU A 31 -9.64 -16.17 1.87
C GLU A 31 -8.53 -17.22 1.88
N GLN A 32 -7.34 -16.87 1.38
CA GLN A 32 -6.18 -17.78 1.30
C GLN A 32 -5.18 -17.61 2.45
N MET A 33 -5.42 -16.68 3.40
CA MET A 33 -4.50 -16.38 4.50
C MET A 33 -5.01 -16.91 5.85
N ASN A 34 -4.11 -17.43 6.67
CA ASN A 34 -4.42 -17.83 8.04
C ASN A 34 -4.10 -16.71 9.03
N LEU A 35 -5.12 -16.00 9.50
CA LEU A 35 -4.94 -14.91 10.47
C LEU A 35 -4.45 -15.30 11.86
N GLN A 36 -4.45 -16.60 12.17
CA GLN A 36 -3.85 -17.07 13.40
C GLN A 36 -2.33 -17.17 13.29
N ASP A 37 -1.78 -17.19 12.06
CA ASP A 37 -0.36 -17.04 11.82
C ASP A 37 0.02 -15.54 11.88
N PRO A 38 0.93 -15.14 12.79
CA PRO A 38 1.36 -13.76 12.91
C PRO A 38 1.92 -13.16 11.62
N PHE A 39 2.53 -13.97 10.75
CA PHE A 39 3.08 -13.50 9.48
C PHE A 39 1.96 -13.10 8.51
N ASP A 40 1.03 -14.02 8.24
CA ASP A 40 -0.14 -13.76 7.39
C ASP A 40 -0.98 -12.58 7.91
N ALA A 41 -1.15 -12.48 9.23
CA ALA A 41 -1.83 -11.34 9.87
C ALA A 41 -1.11 -10.00 9.62
N ALA A 42 0.22 -9.98 9.70
CA ALA A 42 1.00 -8.78 9.42
C ALA A 42 0.93 -8.39 7.94
N VAL A 43 1.06 -9.36 7.03
CA VAL A 43 0.95 -9.12 5.58
C VAL A 43 -0.42 -8.56 5.22
N PHE A 44 -1.50 -9.13 5.76
CA PHE A 44 -2.85 -8.65 5.50
C PHE A 44 -3.08 -7.23 6.07
N ALA A 45 -2.59 -6.94 7.28
CA ALA A 45 -2.70 -5.61 7.86
C ALA A 45 -1.96 -4.55 7.02
N CYS A 46 -0.77 -4.87 6.53
CA CYS A 46 -0.01 -3.99 5.61
C CYS A 46 -0.78 -3.76 4.31
N LEU A 47 -1.31 -4.83 3.69
CA LEU A 47 -2.07 -4.75 2.44
C LEU A 47 -3.28 -3.81 2.56
N VAL A 48 -4.10 -4.01 3.59
CA VAL A 48 -5.30 -3.20 3.83
C VAL A 48 -4.94 -1.75 4.11
N THR A 49 -3.91 -1.52 4.93
CA THR A 49 -3.51 -0.15 5.29
C THR A 49 -3.00 0.60 4.06
N LEU A 50 -2.11 -0.02 3.28
CA LEU A 50 -1.58 0.55 2.04
C LEU A 50 -2.67 0.90 1.03
N PHE A 51 -3.70 0.04 0.92
CA PHE A 51 -4.82 0.27 0.02
C PHE A 51 -5.63 1.50 0.42
N TYR A 52 -6.02 1.62 1.69
CA TYR A 52 -6.87 2.72 2.15
C TYR A 52 -6.11 4.04 2.37
N SER A 53 -4.83 3.99 2.71
CA SER A 53 -4.00 5.19 2.86
C SER A 53 -3.40 5.69 1.55
N ALA A 54 -3.51 4.92 0.47
CA ALA A 54 -2.83 5.16 -0.81
C ALA A 54 -1.31 5.37 -0.66
N SER A 55 -0.69 4.74 0.35
CA SER A 55 0.74 4.83 0.64
C SER A 55 1.57 3.88 -0.21
N ARG A 56 2.89 4.09 -0.28
CA ARG A 56 3.80 3.17 -1.00
C ARG A 56 4.17 2.00 -0.10
N VAL A 57 4.29 0.81 -0.70
CA VAL A 57 4.71 -0.43 0.00
C VAL A 57 5.97 -0.20 0.83
N GLY A 58 6.98 0.45 0.25
CA GLY A 58 8.26 0.69 0.93
C GLY A 58 8.23 1.65 2.12
N GLU A 59 7.13 2.38 2.33
CA GLU A 59 6.92 3.23 3.52
C GLU A 59 6.37 2.41 4.69
N PHE A 60 5.71 1.29 4.40
CA PHE A 60 4.97 0.49 5.37
C PHE A 60 5.64 -0.84 5.69
N THR A 61 6.45 -1.37 4.77
CA THR A 61 7.20 -2.61 4.96
C THR A 61 8.67 -2.34 5.26
N THR A 62 9.20 -2.93 6.33
CA THR A 62 10.64 -2.89 6.62
C THR A 62 11.39 -3.87 5.73
N ARG A 63 12.56 -3.48 5.20
CA ARG A 63 13.36 -4.37 4.32
C ARG A 63 13.88 -5.62 5.03
N ARG A 64 14.06 -5.54 6.35
CA ARG A 64 14.46 -6.64 7.23
C ARG A 64 13.84 -6.43 8.61
N CYS A 65 13.62 -7.53 9.34
CA CYS A 65 12.98 -7.50 10.65
C CYS A 65 13.84 -6.80 11.73
N ASP A 66 15.16 -6.78 11.56
CA ASP A 66 16.13 -6.14 12.47
C ASP A 66 16.27 -4.62 12.28
N HIS A 67 15.75 -4.07 11.18
CA HIS A 67 15.78 -2.64 10.87
C HIS A 67 14.48 -1.92 11.22
N PHE A 68 13.63 -2.50 12.07
CA PHE A 68 12.42 -1.83 12.51
C PHE A 68 12.77 -0.67 13.46
N ASN A 69 12.56 0.56 12.99
CA ASN A 69 12.73 1.76 13.79
C ASN A 69 11.34 2.37 14.08
N PRO A 70 10.85 2.31 15.33
CA PRO A 70 9.55 2.87 15.71
C PRO A 70 9.43 4.38 15.48
N ALA A 71 10.54 5.11 15.37
CA ALA A 71 10.53 6.56 15.13
C ALA A 71 10.34 6.92 13.65
N GLU A 72 10.72 6.03 12.73
CA GLU A 72 10.67 6.26 11.29
C GLU A 72 9.56 5.47 10.60
N GLN A 73 9.16 4.34 11.19
CA GLN A 73 8.21 3.40 10.61
C GLN A 73 6.86 3.50 11.31
N VAL A 74 5.80 3.20 10.56
CA VAL A 74 4.43 3.30 11.05
C VAL A 74 4.20 2.25 12.15
N SER A 75 4.25 2.70 13.40
CA SER A 75 3.86 1.93 14.57
C SER A 75 2.40 2.24 14.94
N LYS A 76 1.67 1.26 15.48
CA LYS A 76 0.34 1.48 16.07
C LYS A 76 0.34 2.57 17.14
N VAL A 77 1.48 2.77 17.82
CA VAL A 77 1.66 3.82 18.84
C VAL A 77 1.67 5.23 18.21
N ASN A 78 2.10 5.34 16.95
CA ASN A 78 2.21 6.63 16.25
C ASN A 78 0.91 7.00 15.50
N LEU A 79 -0.14 6.18 15.60
CA LEU A 79 -1.43 6.44 14.98
C LEU A 79 -2.17 7.53 15.78
N ARG A 80 -2.04 8.77 15.34
CA ARG A 80 -2.81 9.89 15.90
C ARG A 80 -4.13 10.02 15.13
N ARG A 81 -5.25 10.06 15.86
CA ARG A 81 -6.52 10.53 15.29
C ARG A 81 -6.43 12.05 15.22
N ASP A 82 -6.29 12.56 14.00
CA ASP A 82 -6.38 14.00 13.77
C ASP A 82 -7.85 14.38 13.58
N GLN A 83 -8.21 15.58 14.00
CA GLN A 83 -9.54 16.15 13.78
C GLN A 83 -9.38 17.39 12.93
N ASP A 84 -10.19 17.52 11.89
CA ASP A 84 -10.14 18.73 11.08
C ASP A 84 -10.52 19.97 11.94
N ARG A 85 -10.24 21.17 11.41
CA ARG A 85 -10.58 22.44 12.08
C ARG A 85 -12.08 22.61 12.35
N ASN A 86 -12.93 21.78 11.76
CA ASN A 86 -14.38 21.79 11.88
C ASN A 86 -14.89 20.68 12.82
N GLY A 87 -13.98 19.98 13.53
CA GLY A 87 -14.32 18.92 14.48
C GLY A 87 -14.78 17.61 13.84
N ARG A 88 -14.56 17.43 12.53
CA ARG A 88 -14.92 16.20 11.81
C ARG A 88 -13.76 15.20 11.90
N LYS A 89 -14.11 13.94 12.17
CA LYS A 89 -13.19 12.80 12.24
C LYS A 89 -12.96 12.19 10.87
#